data_AF-A0A443RWV5-F1
#
_entry.id   AF-A0A443RWV5-F1
#
_cell.length_a   1.000
_cell.length_b   1.000
_cell.length_c   1.000
_cell.angle_alpha   90.00
_cell.angle_beta   90.00
_cell.angle_gamma   90.00
#
_symmetry.space_group_name_H-M   'P 1'
#
loop_
_entity.id
_entity.type
_entity.pdbx_description
1 polymer ?
#
loop_
_entity_poly.entity_id
_entity_poly.type
_entity_poly.pdbx_seq_one_letter_code
_entity_poly.pdbx_strand_id
1 'polypeptide(L)'
;WRLIDTKIVQRIRDFTKRNYRFVIFSNQAGISSGASPLKSVQKRFEDAIKRINIPCIAMLATKDDIYRKPRPGMFWVYQNSFNDAVEISEKFMIGDAAGRKSSIKKDHSAVDILFAYNVKFDSFQTPEDFVASKPMQSSVQDAMTLYSTNLPSFRPQSLNENNKFVACNDSGEYFKSIQELLESLPSKAILFVGLPGSGKSYFFNNHLSKHGYKEVSRDRLGSMDKCEQHIKKLISEGETKIVVNNLNLEENGRRKFLQLLPGLVCFYFHSTRSQCLHLNNYRRLMRQMNADYEYAPVPEPVIYANEKKLNEPTKDEGFSSVYRISFIVGDFDSEQQQQLFFMYL
;
A
#
# COMPACT_ATOMS: atom_id res chain seq x y z
N TRP A 1 -13.68 32.02 -0.48
CA TRP A 1 -12.26 31.63 -0.35
C TRP A 1 -11.44 32.90 -0.14
N ARG A 2 -10.26 32.84 0.48
CA ARG A 2 -9.31 33.96 0.58
C ARG A 2 -7.88 33.43 0.50
N LEU A 3 -6.93 34.29 0.10
CA LEU A 3 -5.51 33.95 0.22
C LEU A 3 -5.14 33.83 1.70
N ILE A 4 -4.24 32.89 2.03
CA ILE A 4 -3.76 32.69 3.40
C ILE A 4 -2.98 33.91 3.90
N ASP A 5 -2.17 34.51 3.03
CA ASP A 5 -1.40 35.73 3.25
C ASP A 5 -1.13 36.37 1.88
N THR A 6 -1.13 37.70 1.77
CA THR A 6 -0.83 38.39 0.51
C THR A 6 0.61 38.21 0.06
N LYS A 7 1.55 37.99 1.00
CA LYS A 7 2.97 37.74 0.72
C LYS A 7 3.19 36.46 -0.08
N ILE A 8 2.26 35.50 -0.04
CA ILE A 8 2.40 34.25 -0.81
C ILE A 8 2.49 34.54 -2.31
N VAL A 9 1.75 35.53 -2.81
CA VAL A 9 1.74 35.91 -4.23
C VAL A 9 3.08 36.52 -4.61
N GLN A 10 3.64 37.37 -3.75
CA GLN A 10 4.95 37.96 -3.99
C GLN A 10 6.04 36.88 -4.00
N ARG A 11 6.01 35.95 -3.05
CA ARG A 11 6.95 34.82 -2.99
C ARG A 11 6.90 33.97 -4.25
N ILE A 12 5.72 33.57 -4.71
CA ILE A 12 5.56 32.82 -5.97
C ILE A 12 6.15 33.62 -7.14
N ARG A 13 5.86 34.92 -7.22
CA ARG A 13 6.39 35.79 -8.28
C ARG A 13 7.92 35.85 -8.28
N ASP A 14 8.55 35.89 -7.12
CA ASP A 14 10.00 35.91 -6.99
C ASP A 14 10.65 34.60 -7.45
N PHE A 15 9.96 33.46 -7.29
CA PHE A 15 10.40 32.18 -7.87
C PHE A 15 10.15 32.12 -9.37
N THR A 16 9.03 32.62 -9.89
CA THR A 16 8.79 32.62 -11.35
C THR A 16 9.81 33.49 -12.10
N LYS A 17 10.30 34.58 -11.50
CA LYS A 17 11.40 35.39 -12.06
C LYS A 17 12.73 34.62 -12.13
N ARG A 18 12.87 33.53 -11.36
CA ARG A 18 14.02 32.63 -11.33
C ARG A 18 13.76 31.35 -12.13
N ASN A 19 12.86 31.41 -13.12
CA ASN A 19 12.50 30.31 -14.03
C ASN A 19 11.79 29.11 -13.38
N TYR A 20 11.18 29.25 -12.20
CA TYR A 20 10.30 28.21 -11.65
C TYR A 20 8.91 28.30 -12.27
N ARG A 21 8.31 27.13 -12.56
CA ARG A 21 6.90 27.02 -12.97
C ARG A 21 6.02 26.86 -11.74
N PHE A 22 4.92 27.62 -11.68
CA PHE A 22 3.94 27.52 -10.59
C PHE A 22 2.87 26.48 -10.93
N VAL A 23 2.83 25.38 -10.15
CA VAL A 23 1.90 24.26 -10.35
C VAL A 23 1.15 23.99 -9.05
N ILE A 24 -0.15 23.72 -9.17
CA ILE A 24 -1.02 23.36 -8.04
C ILE A 24 -1.44 21.90 -8.16
N PHE A 25 -1.19 21.10 -7.13
CA PHE A 25 -1.67 19.74 -6.99
C PHE A 25 -2.67 19.65 -5.84
N SER A 26 -3.93 19.27 -6.12
CA SER A 26 -4.99 19.29 -5.10
C SER A 26 -5.85 18.03 -5.11
N ASN A 27 -6.12 17.47 -3.93
CA ASN A 27 -7.10 16.39 -3.74
C ASN A 27 -8.51 17.00 -3.59
N GLN A 28 -9.45 16.62 -4.46
CA GLN A 28 -10.82 17.15 -4.53
C GLN A 28 -11.87 16.01 -4.59
N ALA A 29 -11.74 15.03 -3.67
CA ALA A 29 -12.64 13.86 -3.61
C ALA A 29 -14.13 14.22 -3.41
N GLY A 30 -14.43 15.42 -2.91
CA GLY A 30 -15.80 15.93 -2.80
C GLY A 30 -16.54 15.99 -4.14
N ILE A 31 -15.82 16.05 -5.27
CA ILE A 31 -16.43 16.03 -6.60
C ILE A 31 -17.03 14.66 -6.90
N SER A 32 -16.24 13.57 -6.75
CA SER A 32 -16.75 12.23 -7.05
C SER A 32 -17.77 11.72 -6.03
N SER A 33 -17.71 12.19 -4.78
CA SER A 33 -18.71 11.86 -3.76
C SER A 33 -20.01 12.66 -3.89
N GLY A 34 -20.09 13.64 -4.80
CA GLY A 34 -21.24 14.54 -4.95
C GLY A 34 -21.33 15.64 -3.88
N ALA A 35 -20.44 15.65 -2.89
CA ALA A 35 -20.41 16.66 -1.83
C ALA A 35 -19.99 18.05 -2.32
N SER A 36 -19.40 18.17 -3.51
CA SER A 36 -18.95 19.44 -4.09
C SER A 36 -19.20 19.48 -5.61
N PRO A 37 -20.06 20.40 -6.11
CA PRO A 37 -20.31 20.52 -7.54
C PRO A 37 -19.05 20.90 -8.33
N LEU A 38 -18.77 20.18 -9.42
CA LEU A 38 -17.59 20.41 -10.28
C LEU A 38 -17.44 21.88 -10.69
N LYS A 39 -18.52 22.50 -11.19
CA LYS A 39 -18.53 23.91 -11.62
C LYS A 39 -18.16 24.87 -10.48
N SER A 40 -18.59 24.57 -9.26
CA SER A 40 -18.26 25.41 -8.09
C SER A 40 -16.78 25.29 -7.72
N VAL A 41 -16.22 24.08 -7.79
CA VAL A 41 -14.79 23.87 -7.52
C VAL A 41 -13.95 24.54 -8.59
N GLN A 42 -14.30 24.36 -9.88
CA GLN A 42 -13.62 24.99 -11.00
C GLN A 42 -13.60 26.51 -10.86
N LYS A 43 -14.77 27.14 -10.67
CA LYS A 43 -14.87 28.60 -10.48
C LYS A 43 -13.99 29.10 -9.33
N ARG A 44 -13.95 28.36 -8.22
CA ARG A 44 -13.10 28.71 -7.07
C ARG A 44 -11.61 28.73 -7.43
N PHE A 45 -11.14 27.77 -8.23
CA PHE A 45 -9.75 27.76 -8.70
C PHE A 45 -9.48 28.87 -9.72
N GLU A 46 -10.38 29.10 -10.67
CA GLU A 46 -10.28 30.20 -11.65
C GLU A 46 -10.20 31.57 -10.95
N ASP A 47 -11.09 31.83 -9.99
CA ASP A 47 -11.09 33.08 -9.23
C ASP A 47 -9.79 33.26 -8.42
N ALA A 48 -9.27 32.18 -7.82
CA ALA A 48 -8.02 32.21 -7.07
C ALA A 48 -6.80 32.46 -7.98
N ILE A 49 -6.71 31.77 -9.11
CA ILE A 49 -5.64 31.94 -10.10
C ILE A 49 -5.67 33.35 -10.68
N LYS A 50 -6.86 33.88 -11.02
CA LYS A 50 -7.03 35.26 -11.47
C LYS A 50 -6.55 36.28 -10.43
N ARG A 51 -6.78 36.00 -9.14
CA ARG A 51 -6.30 36.87 -8.05
C ARG A 51 -4.79 36.79 -7.84
N ILE A 52 -4.20 35.60 -7.98
CA ILE A 52 -2.74 35.41 -7.91
C ILE A 52 -2.07 36.09 -9.10
N ASN A 53 -2.70 36.05 -10.29
CA ASN A 53 -2.25 36.66 -11.54
C ASN A 53 -0.81 36.23 -11.91
N ILE A 54 -0.56 34.93 -11.86
CA ILE A 54 0.69 34.27 -12.26
C ILE A 54 0.30 33.05 -13.09
N PRO A 55 0.93 32.78 -14.25
CA PRO A 55 0.67 31.58 -15.05
C PRO A 55 0.76 30.33 -14.19
N CYS A 56 -0.27 29.47 -14.26
CA CYS A 56 -0.43 28.35 -13.36
C CYS A 56 -1.08 27.16 -14.08
N ILE A 57 -0.58 25.96 -13.81
CA ILE A 57 -1.27 24.71 -14.10
C ILE A 57 -1.83 24.16 -12.80
N ALA A 58 -3.14 23.90 -12.75
CA ALA A 58 -3.80 23.30 -11.60
C ALA A 58 -4.34 21.92 -11.93
N MET A 59 -3.91 20.91 -11.17
CA MET A 59 -4.35 19.52 -11.29
C MET A 59 -5.16 19.12 -10.06
N LEU A 60 -6.37 18.60 -10.31
CA LEU A 60 -7.35 18.29 -9.29
C LEU A 60 -7.71 16.81 -9.32
N ALA A 61 -7.20 16.03 -8.36
CA ALA A 61 -7.53 14.61 -8.23
C ALA A 61 -8.93 14.45 -7.64
N THR A 62 -9.89 13.99 -8.45
CA THR A 62 -11.31 13.95 -8.06
C THR A 62 -11.75 12.63 -7.43
N LYS A 63 -10.97 11.56 -7.56
CA LYS A 63 -11.27 10.20 -7.09
C LYS A 63 -10.16 9.69 -6.17
N ASP A 64 -10.38 8.51 -5.59
CA ASP A 64 -9.34 7.75 -4.90
C ASP A 64 -8.64 6.81 -5.88
N ASP A 65 -7.76 7.39 -6.69
CA ASP A 65 -7.01 6.71 -7.76
C ASP A 65 -5.54 7.16 -7.78
N ILE A 66 -4.78 6.77 -8.81
CA ILE A 66 -3.35 7.08 -8.94
C ILE A 66 -3.03 8.59 -8.89
N TYR A 67 -4.01 9.46 -9.17
CA TYR A 67 -3.84 10.91 -9.16
C TYR A 67 -3.95 11.49 -7.74
N ARG A 68 -4.58 10.79 -6.79
CA ARG A 68 -4.76 11.28 -5.42
C ARG A 68 -3.46 11.26 -4.62
N LYS A 69 -3.01 12.42 -4.14
CA LYS A 69 -1.84 12.52 -3.23
C LYS A 69 -2.05 11.60 -2.00
N PRO A 70 -1.03 10.86 -1.55
CA PRO A 70 0.40 11.03 -1.88
C PRO A 70 0.89 10.33 -3.16
N ARG A 71 0.00 9.71 -3.93
CA ARG A 71 0.36 9.00 -5.17
C ARG A 71 0.84 9.98 -6.26
N PRO A 72 1.75 9.55 -7.14
CA PRO A 72 2.48 10.45 -8.03
C PRO A 72 1.72 10.85 -9.30
N GLY A 73 0.51 10.32 -9.54
CA GLY A 73 -0.14 10.38 -10.85
C GLY A 73 -0.34 11.79 -11.40
N MET A 74 -0.70 12.78 -10.57
CA MET A 74 -0.80 14.17 -11.05
C MET A 74 0.56 14.71 -11.51
N PHE A 75 1.64 14.39 -10.80
CA PHE A 75 2.98 14.84 -11.21
C PHE A 75 3.41 14.18 -12.52
N TRP A 76 3.14 12.89 -12.70
CA TRP A 76 3.43 12.19 -13.96
C TRP A 76 2.70 12.84 -15.14
N VAL A 77 1.41 13.15 -14.99
CA VAL A 77 0.64 13.87 -16.03
C VAL A 77 1.25 15.24 -16.30
N TYR A 78 1.61 15.99 -15.26
CA TYR A 78 2.28 17.28 -15.42
C TYR A 78 3.57 17.17 -16.22
N GLN A 79 4.49 16.31 -15.78
CA GLN A 79 5.80 16.17 -16.40
C GLN A 79 5.70 15.70 -17.85
N ASN A 80 4.84 14.72 -18.13
CA ASN A 80 4.76 14.07 -19.44
C ASN A 80 3.91 14.85 -20.46
N SER A 81 2.96 15.68 -20.00
CA SER A 81 1.95 16.28 -20.89
C SER A 81 1.83 17.80 -20.79
N PHE A 82 2.29 18.42 -19.70
CA PHE A 82 2.09 19.85 -19.44
C PHE A 82 3.37 20.60 -19.05
N ASN A 83 4.54 19.95 -19.14
CA ASN A 83 5.84 20.56 -18.84
C ASN A 83 6.66 20.89 -20.09
N ASP A 84 6.07 20.83 -21.29
CA ASP A 84 6.70 21.14 -22.58
C ASP A 84 8.05 20.44 -22.82
N ALA A 85 8.20 19.21 -22.28
CA ALA A 85 9.45 18.44 -22.28
C ALA A 85 10.67 19.18 -21.67
N VAL A 86 10.46 20.22 -20.86
CA VAL A 86 11.52 20.91 -20.14
C VAL A 86 12.05 20.03 -19.02
N GLU A 87 13.38 19.93 -18.90
CA GLU A 87 14.01 19.21 -17.79
C GLU A 87 13.76 19.93 -16.46
N ILE A 88 13.38 19.19 -15.42
CA ILE A 88 13.17 19.73 -14.08
C ILE A 88 14.46 19.53 -13.29
N SER A 89 15.31 20.57 -13.23
CA SER A 89 16.57 20.54 -12.46
C SER A 89 16.36 20.70 -10.96
N GLU A 90 15.29 21.40 -10.56
CA GLU A 90 14.94 21.65 -9.17
C GLU A 90 13.42 21.73 -9.02
N LYS A 91 12.88 21.13 -7.96
CA LYS A 91 11.48 21.21 -7.57
C LYS A 91 11.35 21.14 -6.05
N PHE A 92 10.58 22.07 -5.48
CA PHE A 92 10.17 22.02 -4.08
C PHE A 92 8.65 22.10 -3.97
N MET A 93 8.10 21.56 -2.89
CA MET A 93 6.66 21.55 -2.65
C MET A 93 6.30 22.43 -1.46
N ILE A 94 5.26 23.24 -1.63
CA ILE A 94 4.62 23.97 -0.52
C ILE A 94 3.27 23.32 -0.24
N GLY A 95 3.05 22.83 0.98
CA GLY A 95 1.83 22.11 1.34
C GLY A 95 1.49 22.17 2.83
N ASP A 96 0.20 22.23 3.16
CA ASP A 96 -0.26 22.33 4.55
C ASP A 96 -0.38 20.96 5.23
N ALA A 97 -0.56 19.88 4.47
CA ALA A 97 -0.62 18.52 4.99
C ALA A 97 0.78 17.94 5.24
N ALA A 98 1.48 18.52 6.22
CA ALA A 98 2.82 18.14 6.65
C ALA A 98 2.84 17.13 7.79
N GLY A 99 1.68 16.70 8.31
CA GLY A 99 1.58 15.71 9.38
C GLY A 99 2.08 16.21 10.75
N ARG A 100 2.10 17.52 11.00
CA ARG A 100 2.59 18.11 12.26
C ARG A 100 1.80 17.59 13.47
N LYS A 101 2.51 17.21 14.54
CA LYS A 101 1.95 16.71 15.82
C LYS A 101 1.68 17.79 16.87
N SER A 102 2.00 19.05 16.59
CA SER A 102 1.94 20.13 17.57
C SER A 102 0.55 20.30 18.19
N SER A 103 0.49 20.57 19.50
CA SER A 103 -0.73 20.95 20.22
C SER A 103 -1.33 22.26 19.70
N ILE A 104 -0.51 23.11 19.07
CA ILE A 104 -0.93 24.41 18.52
C ILE A 104 -1.50 24.23 17.10
N LYS A 105 -0.91 23.35 16.29
CA LYS A 105 -1.40 23.06 14.93
C LYS A 105 -1.12 21.61 14.55
N LYS A 106 -2.14 20.78 14.72
CA LYS A 106 -2.16 19.38 14.29
C LYS A 106 -2.72 19.31 12.87
N ASP A 107 -1.95 18.74 11.95
CA ASP A 107 -2.45 18.55 10.58
C ASP A 107 -3.38 17.33 10.51
N HIS A 108 -4.41 17.40 9.65
CA HIS A 108 -5.32 16.29 9.41
C HIS A 108 -4.66 15.10 8.73
N SER A 109 -3.57 15.34 7.97
CA SER A 109 -2.84 14.31 7.24
C SER A 109 -1.41 14.76 6.93
N ALA A 110 -0.61 13.83 6.40
CA ALA A 110 0.75 14.08 5.89
C ALA A 110 0.83 13.97 4.35
N VAL A 111 -0.30 14.08 3.63
CA VAL A 111 -0.36 13.72 2.21
C VAL A 111 0.50 14.60 1.30
N ASP A 112 0.75 15.86 1.68
CA ASP A 112 1.56 16.76 0.87
C ASP A 112 3.05 16.42 1.01
N ILE A 113 3.54 16.29 2.24
CA ILE A 113 4.94 15.94 2.45
C ILE A 113 5.26 14.52 1.96
N LEU A 114 4.30 13.59 2.04
CA LEU A 114 4.43 12.25 1.46
C LEU A 114 4.36 12.26 -0.08
N PHE A 115 3.58 13.16 -0.69
CA PHE A 115 3.61 13.37 -2.15
C PHE A 115 4.97 13.90 -2.59
N ALA A 116 5.49 14.91 -1.89
CA ALA A 116 6.83 15.45 -2.12
C ALA A 116 7.90 14.36 -2.03
N TYR A 117 7.79 13.50 -1.00
CA TYR A 117 8.68 12.36 -0.81
C TYR A 117 8.60 11.34 -1.95
N ASN A 118 7.39 10.88 -2.30
CA ASN A 118 7.19 9.89 -3.36
C ASN A 118 7.70 10.35 -4.72
N VAL A 119 7.48 11.62 -5.05
CA VAL A 119 7.88 12.24 -6.33
C VAL A 119 9.34 12.69 -6.32
N LYS A 120 10.03 12.54 -5.18
CA LYS A 120 11.44 12.95 -4.97
C LYS A 120 11.64 14.45 -5.23
N PHE A 121 10.81 15.29 -4.62
CA PHE A 121 11.08 16.73 -4.55
C PHE A 121 12.35 17.00 -3.75
N ASP A 122 13.08 18.05 -4.10
CA ASP A 122 14.32 18.45 -3.43
C ASP A 122 14.04 18.99 -2.04
N SER A 123 12.88 19.61 -1.84
CA SER A 123 12.49 20.14 -0.54
C SER A 123 10.98 20.24 -0.35
N PHE A 124 10.58 20.43 0.90
CA PHE A 124 9.21 20.64 1.32
C PHE A 124 9.12 21.74 2.38
N GLN A 125 8.12 22.62 2.25
CA GLN A 125 7.80 23.63 3.26
C GLN A 125 6.30 23.75 3.49
N THR A 126 5.94 24.20 4.68
CA THR A 126 4.57 24.62 4.98
C THR A 126 4.29 26.02 4.43
N PRO A 127 3.02 26.39 4.13
CA PRO A 127 2.68 27.72 3.67
C PRO A 127 3.11 28.82 4.64
N GLU A 128 3.05 28.56 5.96
CA GLU A 128 3.44 29.52 6.98
C GLU A 128 4.94 29.85 6.90
N ASP A 129 5.79 28.83 6.77
CA ASP A 129 7.23 29.01 6.66
C ASP A 129 7.62 29.66 5.33
N PHE A 130 6.92 29.30 4.25
CA PHE A 130 7.13 29.88 2.93
C PHE A 130 6.79 31.38 2.91
N VAL A 131 5.70 31.79 3.57
CA VAL A 131 5.28 33.18 3.74
C VAL A 131 6.22 33.95 4.67
N ALA A 132 6.72 33.30 5.72
CA ALA A 132 7.70 33.87 6.64
C ALA A 132 9.13 33.95 6.05
N SER A 133 9.31 33.54 4.79
CA SER A 133 10.61 33.51 4.10
C SER A 133 11.69 32.72 4.86
N LYS A 134 11.29 31.64 5.55
CA LYS A 134 12.27 30.76 6.20
C LYS A 134 13.12 30.03 5.14
N PRO A 135 14.39 29.72 5.46
CA PRO A 135 15.25 28.93 4.58
C PRO A 135 14.59 27.60 4.19
N MET A 136 14.68 27.26 2.90
CA MET A 136 14.26 25.97 2.36
C MET A 136 15.16 24.87 2.92
N GLN A 137 14.55 23.74 3.25
CA GLN A 137 15.21 22.59 3.86
C GLN A 137 16.02 21.88 2.78
N SER A 138 17.14 21.25 3.14
CA SER A 138 18.02 20.59 2.16
C SER A 138 17.42 19.31 1.57
N SER A 139 16.41 18.74 2.22
CA SER A 139 15.67 17.57 1.74
C SER A 139 14.24 17.55 2.29
N VAL A 140 13.37 16.75 1.68
CA VAL A 140 12.02 16.45 2.22
C VAL A 140 12.11 15.75 3.58
N GLN A 141 13.14 14.94 3.82
CA GLN A 141 13.38 14.21 5.06
C GLN A 141 13.79 15.16 6.20
N ASP A 142 14.59 16.18 5.89
CA ASP A 142 14.91 17.25 6.85
C ASP A 142 13.65 18.02 7.23
N ALA A 143 12.78 18.31 6.25
CA ALA A 143 11.47 18.89 6.52
C ALA A 143 10.60 17.96 7.38
N MET A 144 10.59 16.65 7.12
CA MET A 144 9.84 15.69 7.94
C MET A 144 10.28 15.72 9.41
N THR A 145 11.61 15.82 9.63
CA THR A 145 12.23 15.92 10.95
C THR A 145 11.86 17.24 11.63
N LEU A 146 12.05 18.37 10.94
CA LEU A 146 11.71 19.71 11.43
C LEU A 146 10.25 19.80 11.86
N TYR A 147 9.34 19.25 11.05
CA TYR A 147 7.89 19.28 11.32
C TYR A 147 7.41 18.20 12.29
N SER A 148 8.30 17.34 12.78
CA SER A 148 7.93 16.19 13.62
C SER A 148 6.79 15.38 12.99
N THR A 149 6.92 15.12 11.68
CA THR A 149 5.86 14.56 10.83
C THR A 149 5.39 13.22 11.37
N ASN A 150 4.08 13.07 11.56
CA ASN A 150 3.46 11.80 11.88
C ASN A 150 3.40 10.90 10.64
N LEU A 151 4.47 10.14 10.41
CA LEU A 151 4.54 9.19 9.31
C LEU A 151 3.62 7.98 9.55
N PRO A 152 3.09 7.35 8.47
CA PRO A 152 2.42 6.07 8.58
C PRO A 152 3.29 5.03 9.30
N SER A 153 2.65 4.17 10.10
CA SER A 153 3.35 3.11 10.86
C SER A 153 4.13 2.14 9.97
N PHE A 154 3.68 1.94 8.73
CA PHE A 154 4.35 1.10 7.75
C PHE A 154 5.07 1.98 6.71
N ARG A 155 6.35 1.67 6.48
CA ARG A 155 7.20 2.32 5.46
C ARG A 155 7.37 1.37 4.29
N PRO A 156 6.73 1.60 3.14
CA PRO A 156 6.79 0.68 1.99
C PRO A 156 8.23 0.38 1.55
N GLN A 157 9.14 1.34 1.67
CA GLN A 157 10.55 1.19 1.32
C GLN A 157 11.29 0.18 2.20
N SER A 158 10.79 -0.15 3.39
CA SER A 158 11.39 -1.21 4.22
C SER A 158 11.24 -2.60 3.58
N LEU A 159 10.35 -2.75 2.60
CA LEU A 159 10.26 -3.99 1.83
C LEU A 159 11.38 -4.16 0.80
N ASN A 160 12.17 -3.11 0.49
CA ASN A 160 13.38 -3.24 -0.35
C ASN A 160 14.52 -3.98 0.37
N GLU A 161 14.41 -4.21 1.67
CA GLU A 161 15.34 -5.05 2.39
C GLU A 161 15.13 -6.49 1.90
N ASN A 162 16.05 -6.96 1.06
CA ASN A 162 16.00 -8.31 0.49
C ASN A 162 15.86 -9.33 1.62
N ASN A 163 14.67 -9.92 1.75
CA ASN A 163 14.46 -11.07 2.61
C ASN A 163 15.37 -12.20 2.11
N LYS A 164 16.39 -12.52 2.91
CA LYS A 164 17.39 -13.55 2.58
C LYS A 164 16.82 -14.97 2.63
N PHE A 165 15.58 -15.11 3.09
CA PHE A 165 14.89 -16.38 3.30
C PHE A 165 13.38 -16.24 3.00
N VAL A 166 12.78 -17.32 2.53
CA VAL A 166 11.34 -17.41 2.22
C VAL A 166 10.50 -17.81 3.42
N ALA A 167 11.10 -18.54 4.38
CA ALA A 167 10.42 -18.99 5.58
C ALA A 167 11.40 -19.28 6.73
N CYS A 168 10.88 -19.29 7.95
CA CYS A 168 11.55 -19.79 9.14
C CYS A 168 10.60 -20.74 9.90
N ASN A 169 11.05 -21.91 10.32
CA ASN A 169 10.22 -22.87 11.07
C ASN A 169 10.24 -22.60 12.59
N ASP A 170 9.43 -23.36 13.33
CA ASP A 170 9.32 -23.32 14.78
C ASP A 170 10.60 -23.72 15.53
N SER A 171 11.56 -24.35 14.84
CA SER A 171 12.88 -24.70 15.38
C SER A 171 13.96 -23.64 15.10
N GLY A 172 13.62 -22.55 14.39
CA GLY A 172 14.55 -21.47 14.04
C GLY A 172 15.38 -21.72 12.79
N GLU A 173 15.06 -22.75 12.00
CA GLU A 173 15.70 -23.03 10.71
C GLU A 173 15.15 -22.11 9.62
N TYR A 174 16.04 -21.57 8.79
CA TYR A 174 15.71 -20.64 7.70
C TYR A 174 15.83 -21.31 6.34
N PHE A 175 14.82 -21.12 5.49
CA PHE A 175 14.78 -21.67 4.13
C PHE A 175 15.00 -20.55 3.12
N LYS A 176 15.96 -20.71 2.21
CA LYS A 176 16.36 -19.66 1.25
C LYS A 176 15.53 -19.69 -0.03
N SER A 177 14.98 -20.84 -0.39
CA SER A 177 14.17 -21.00 -1.60
C SER A 177 12.85 -21.73 -1.33
N ILE A 178 11.87 -21.53 -2.23
CA ILE A 178 10.61 -22.27 -2.20
C ILE A 178 10.86 -23.77 -2.33
N GLN A 179 11.78 -24.19 -3.19
CA GLN A 179 12.08 -25.61 -3.40
C GLN A 179 12.60 -26.26 -2.10
N GLU A 180 13.60 -25.63 -1.46
CA GLU A 180 14.16 -26.07 -0.19
C GLU A 180 13.09 -26.17 0.91
N LEU A 181 12.22 -25.15 1.00
CA LEU A 181 11.08 -25.17 1.93
C LEU A 181 10.14 -26.35 1.64
N LEU A 182 9.79 -26.58 0.37
CA LEU A 182 8.85 -27.63 0.00
C LEU A 182 9.43 -29.04 0.19
N GLU A 183 10.73 -29.23 -0.06
CA GLU A 183 11.43 -30.51 0.14
C GLU A 183 11.54 -30.87 1.61
N SER A 184 11.75 -29.88 2.50
CA SER A 184 11.89 -30.08 3.95
C SER A 184 10.58 -30.33 4.70
N LEU A 185 9.41 -30.10 4.08
CA LEU A 185 8.15 -30.23 4.79
C LEU A 185 7.90 -31.68 5.24
N PRO A 186 7.55 -31.90 6.54
CA PRO A 186 7.25 -33.24 7.06
C PRO A 186 5.95 -33.82 6.48
N SER A 187 5.06 -32.97 5.97
CA SER A 187 3.84 -33.35 5.26
C SER A 187 3.57 -32.35 4.13
N LYS A 188 2.90 -32.81 3.07
CA LYS A 188 2.45 -31.95 1.97
C LYS A 188 1.00 -31.46 2.15
N ALA A 189 0.37 -31.74 3.29
CA ALA A 189 -0.85 -31.07 3.70
C ALA A 189 -0.51 -29.75 4.43
N ILE A 190 -0.97 -28.62 3.89
CA ILE A 190 -0.62 -27.28 4.36
C ILE A 190 -1.89 -26.49 4.70
N LEU A 191 -1.87 -25.79 5.84
CA LEU A 191 -2.87 -24.81 6.23
C LEU A 191 -2.26 -23.41 6.16
N PHE A 192 -2.90 -22.50 5.44
CA PHE A 192 -2.49 -21.10 5.45
C PHE A 192 -3.16 -20.35 6.59
N VAL A 193 -2.42 -19.50 7.29
CA VAL A 193 -2.93 -18.58 8.31
C VAL A 193 -2.42 -17.18 8.01
N GLY A 194 -3.29 -16.18 8.06
CA GLY A 194 -2.87 -14.77 7.93
C GLY A 194 -4.00 -13.84 7.53
N LEU A 195 -3.80 -12.54 7.71
CA LEU A 195 -4.82 -11.53 7.43
C LEU A 195 -5.25 -11.50 5.95
N PRO A 196 -6.49 -11.11 5.65
CA PRO A 196 -6.84 -10.78 4.28
C PRO A 196 -5.91 -9.68 3.75
N GLY A 197 -5.43 -9.83 2.51
CA GLY A 197 -4.42 -8.93 1.94
C GLY A 197 -2.96 -9.35 2.16
N SER A 198 -2.67 -10.35 3.00
CA SER A 198 -1.30 -10.77 3.36
C SER A 198 -0.50 -11.51 2.27
N GLY A 199 -1.07 -11.72 1.08
CA GLY A 199 -0.39 -12.39 -0.03
C GLY A 199 -0.59 -13.92 -0.14
N LYS A 200 -1.41 -14.53 0.71
CA LYS A 200 -1.74 -15.98 0.67
C LYS A 200 -2.06 -16.52 -0.72
N SER A 201 -3.07 -15.97 -1.40
CA SER A 201 -3.49 -16.44 -2.73
C SER A 201 -2.41 -16.23 -3.79
N TYR A 202 -1.65 -15.13 -3.68
CA TYR A 202 -0.49 -14.88 -4.56
C TYR A 202 0.57 -15.97 -4.37
N PHE A 203 0.91 -16.29 -3.12
CA PHE A 203 1.88 -17.34 -2.79
C PHE A 203 1.41 -18.71 -3.29
N PHE A 204 0.12 -19.05 -3.13
CA PHE A 204 -0.42 -20.29 -3.66
C PHE A 204 -0.30 -20.35 -5.19
N ASN A 205 -0.81 -19.34 -5.90
CA ASN A 205 -0.84 -19.31 -7.35
C ASN A 205 0.57 -19.36 -7.95
N ASN A 206 1.53 -18.61 -7.38
CA ASN A 206 2.86 -18.49 -7.97
C ASN A 206 3.85 -19.57 -7.56
N HIS A 207 3.62 -20.22 -6.42
CA HIS A 207 4.56 -21.21 -5.88
C HIS A 207 3.94 -22.59 -5.75
N LEU A 208 2.84 -22.74 -5.00
CA LEU A 208 2.33 -24.08 -4.68
C LEU A 208 1.60 -24.75 -5.84
N SER A 209 0.80 -24.00 -6.60
CA SER A 209 0.03 -24.53 -7.73
C SER A 209 0.93 -25.20 -8.78
N LYS A 210 2.07 -24.57 -9.09
CA LYS A 210 3.09 -25.04 -10.04
C LYS A 210 3.79 -26.33 -9.56
N HIS A 211 3.79 -26.60 -8.26
CA HIS A 211 4.33 -27.82 -7.65
C HIS A 211 3.27 -28.91 -7.45
N GLY A 212 2.08 -28.74 -8.03
CA GLY A 212 1.01 -29.73 -8.06
C GLY A 212 0.07 -29.71 -6.87
N TYR A 213 0.16 -28.71 -5.98
CA TYR A 213 -0.75 -28.61 -4.84
C TYR A 213 -2.19 -28.29 -5.27
N LYS A 214 -3.16 -28.93 -4.64
CA LYS A 214 -4.60 -28.68 -4.80
C LYS A 214 -5.09 -27.70 -3.75
N GLU A 215 -5.75 -26.65 -4.18
CA GLU A 215 -6.30 -25.64 -3.28
C GLU A 215 -7.70 -25.99 -2.80
N VAL A 216 -7.91 -25.88 -1.49
CA VAL A 216 -9.21 -25.86 -0.86
C VAL A 216 -9.43 -24.48 -0.27
N SER A 217 -10.33 -23.70 -0.88
CA SER A 217 -10.64 -22.34 -0.46
C SER A 217 -12.14 -22.14 -0.34
N ARG A 218 -12.58 -21.58 0.79
CA ARG A 218 -13.96 -21.20 1.07
C ARG A 218 -14.43 -20.12 0.10
N ASP A 219 -13.56 -19.24 -0.35
CA ASP A 219 -13.92 -18.19 -1.31
C ASP A 219 -14.32 -18.81 -2.66
N ARG A 220 -13.73 -19.96 -3.02
CA ARG A 220 -14.08 -20.71 -4.24
C ARG A 220 -15.23 -21.69 -4.04
N LEU A 221 -15.29 -22.37 -2.90
CA LEU A 221 -16.27 -23.44 -2.64
C LEU A 221 -17.57 -22.91 -1.99
N GLY A 222 -17.54 -21.75 -1.36
CA GLY A 222 -18.68 -21.04 -0.77
C GLY A 222 -18.94 -21.31 0.72
N SER A 223 -18.66 -22.52 1.23
CA SER A 223 -18.89 -22.86 2.65
C SER A 223 -17.79 -23.75 3.23
N MET A 224 -17.70 -23.76 4.57
CA MET A 224 -16.75 -24.63 5.28
C MET A 224 -17.07 -26.12 5.07
N ASP A 225 -18.35 -26.50 5.08
CA ASP A 225 -18.75 -27.90 4.86
C ASP A 225 -18.32 -28.39 3.47
N LYS A 226 -18.41 -27.53 2.44
CA LYS A 226 -17.91 -27.85 1.11
C LYS A 226 -16.39 -27.98 1.07
N CYS A 227 -15.66 -27.18 1.83
CA CYS A 227 -14.21 -27.37 2.00
C CYS A 227 -13.90 -28.74 2.63
N GLU A 228 -14.60 -29.12 3.70
CA GLU A 228 -14.40 -30.41 4.37
C GLU A 228 -14.73 -31.59 3.45
N GLN A 229 -15.83 -31.52 2.70
CA GLN A 229 -16.20 -32.53 1.70
C GLN A 229 -15.16 -32.63 0.59
N HIS A 230 -14.64 -31.49 0.11
CA HIS A 230 -13.64 -31.48 -0.94
C HIS A 230 -12.30 -32.06 -0.46
N ILE A 231 -11.88 -31.76 0.78
CA ILE A 231 -10.70 -32.38 1.41
C ILE A 231 -10.87 -33.90 1.46
N LYS A 232 -12.00 -34.40 1.96
CA LYS A 232 -12.28 -35.85 2.04
C LYS A 232 -12.22 -36.51 0.66
N LYS A 233 -12.78 -35.85 -0.36
CA LYS A 233 -12.71 -36.32 -1.75
C LYS A 233 -11.26 -36.44 -2.23
N LEU A 234 -10.46 -35.38 -2.08
CA LEU A 234 -9.05 -35.37 -2.49
C LEU A 234 -8.25 -36.50 -1.80
N ILE A 235 -8.45 -36.70 -0.49
CA ILE A 235 -7.82 -37.79 0.25
C ILE A 235 -8.24 -39.15 -0.31
N SER A 236 -9.53 -39.36 -0.61
CA SER A 236 -10.01 -40.62 -1.19
C SER A 236 -9.46 -40.90 -2.60
N GLU A 237 -9.08 -39.85 -3.33
CA GLU A 237 -8.42 -39.92 -4.63
C GLU A 237 -6.89 -40.12 -4.52
N GLY A 238 -6.35 -40.22 -3.30
CA GLY A 238 -4.93 -40.41 -3.04
C GLY A 238 -4.10 -39.13 -3.10
N GLU A 239 -4.73 -37.95 -3.13
CA GLU A 239 -4.02 -36.67 -3.14
C GLU A 239 -3.37 -36.41 -1.78
N THR A 240 -2.11 -35.97 -1.81
CA THR A 240 -1.29 -35.68 -0.62
C THR A 240 -0.86 -34.23 -0.54
N LYS A 241 -0.85 -33.51 -1.68
CA LYS A 241 -0.47 -32.11 -1.78
C LYS A 241 -1.71 -31.22 -1.70
N ILE A 242 -2.20 -30.98 -0.49
CA ILE A 242 -3.43 -30.23 -0.25
C ILE A 242 -3.11 -28.93 0.48
N VAL A 243 -3.63 -27.80 0.01
CA VAL A 243 -3.51 -26.49 0.68
C VAL A 243 -4.89 -25.99 1.07
N VAL A 244 -5.11 -25.78 2.36
CA VAL A 244 -6.31 -25.11 2.87
C VAL A 244 -6.05 -23.60 2.93
N ASN A 245 -6.39 -22.90 1.85
CA ASN A 245 -6.18 -21.45 1.68
C ASN A 245 -7.44 -20.65 2.10
N ASN A 246 -7.70 -20.65 3.40
CA ASN A 246 -8.68 -19.78 4.05
C ASN A 246 -7.96 -18.75 4.94
N LEU A 247 -8.70 -17.94 5.69
CA LEU A 247 -8.09 -17.03 6.66
C LEU A 247 -7.55 -17.75 7.91
N ASN A 248 -8.28 -18.78 8.39
CA ASN A 248 -7.87 -19.68 9.49
C ASN A 248 -7.34 -18.95 10.74
N LEU A 249 -7.98 -17.83 11.10
CA LEU A 249 -7.45 -16.86 12.08
C LEU A 249 -7.53 -17.34 13.52
N GLU A 250 -8.59 -18.07 13.87
CA GLU A 250 -8.89 -18.50 15.23
C GLU A 250 -8.50 -19.96 15.42
N GLU A 251 -7.88 -20.29 16.56
CA GLU A 251 -7.44 -21.64 16.93
C GLU A 251 -8.59 -22.67 16.82
N ASN A 252 -9.76 -22.34 17.37
CA ASN A 252 -10.94 -23.19 17.29
C ASN A 252 -11.37 -23.51 15.86
N GLY A 253 -11.16 -22.57 14.92
CA GLY A 253 -11.44 -22.77 13.50
C GLY A 253 -10.44 -23.73 12.84
N ARG A 254 -9.18 -23.77 13.31
CA ARG A 254 -8.11 -24.63 12.77
C ARG A 254 -8.24 -26.08 13.21
N ARG A 255 -8.79 -26.34 14.40
CA ARG A 255 -8.96 -27.69 14.98
C ARG A 255 -9.62 -28.70 14.03
N LYS A 256 -10.61 -28.27 13.25
CA LYS A 256 -11.28 -29.14 12.28
C LYS A 256 -10.33 -29.65 11.19
N PHE A 257 -9.44 -28.81 10.68
CA PHE A 257 -8.48 -29.20 9.65
C PHE A 257 -7.39 -30.11 10.21
N LEU A 258 -6.94 -29.84 11.44
CA LEU A 258 -5.99 -30.70 12.15
C LEU A 258 -6.51 -32.13 12.33
N GLN A 259 -7.82 -32.29 12.57
CA GLN A 259 -8.47 -33.60 12.65
C GLN A 259 -8.62 -34.29 11.29
N LEU A 260 -8.86 -33.52 10.22
CA LEU A 260 -9.08 -34.04 8.87
C LEU A 260 -7.79 -34.39 8.13
N LEU A 261 -6.68 -33.72 8.44
CA LEU A 261 -5.40 -33.83 7.74
C LEU A 261 -4.30 -34.18 8.74
N PRO A 262 -3.98 -35.48 8.94
CA PRO A 262 -2.88 -35.89 9.79
C PRO A 262 -1.54 -35.29 9.32
N GLY A 263 -0.73 -34.84 10.29
CA GLY A 263 0.58 -34.24 10.01
C GLY A 263 0.54 -32.84 9.40
N LEU A 264 -0.58 -32.13 9.52
CA LEU A 264 -0.79 -30.80 8.93
C LEU A 264 0.35 -29.83 9.28
N VAL A 265 0.86 -29.14 8.27
CA VAL A 265 1.85 -28.07 8.40
C VAL A 265 1.17 -26.71 8.33
N CYS A 266 1.56 -25.75 9.16
CA CYS A 266 1.04 -24.39 9.09
C CYS A 266 2.00 -23.46 8.35
N PHE A 267 1.51 -22.72 7.35
CA PHE A 267 2.20 -21.58 6.74
C PHE A 267 1.55 -20.29 7.26
N TYR A 268 2.26 -19.59 8.16
CA TYR A 268 1.82 -18.36 8.77
C TYR A 268 2.37 -17.12 8.05
N PHE A 269 1.49 -16.37 7.40
CA PHE A 269 1.78 -15.12 6.72
C PHE A 269 1.67 -13.96 7.71
N HIS A 270 2.78 -13.64 8.36
CA HIS A 270 2.87 -12.62 9.43
C HIS A 270 2.93 -11.18 8.87
N SER A 271 2.02 -10.83 7.96
CA SER A 271 1.87 -9.44 7.53
C SER A 271 1.06 -8.65 8.55
N THR A 272 1.59 -7.51 8.99
CA THR A 272 0.86 -6.58 9.86
C THR A 272 -0.36 -6.00 9.15
N ARG A 273 -1.32 -5.44 9.90
CA ARG A 273 -2.46 -4.73 9.29
C ARG A 273 -2.01 -3.61 8.36
N SER A 274 -1.05 -2.79 8.78
CA SER A 274 -0.58 -1.66 7.98
C SER A 274 0.06 -2.11 6.66
N GLN A 275 0.78 -3.23 6.67
CA GLN A 275 1.25 -3.88 5.43
C GLN A 275 0.07 -4.36 4.58
N CYS A 276 -0.90 -5.06 5.16
CA CYS A 276 -2.07 -5.55 4.41
C CYS A 276 -2.86 -4.39 3.77
N LEU A 277 -3.05 -3.28 4.47
CA LEU A 277 -3.70 -2.08 3.93
C LEU A 277 -2.91 -1.47 2.76
N HIS A 278 -1.59 -1.40 2.86
CA HIS A 278 -0.72 -0.96 1.76
C HIS A 278 -0.85 -1.85 0.53
N LEU A 279 -0.74 -3.17 0.70
CA LEU A 279 -0.89 -4.14 -0.37
C LEU A 279 -2.30 -4.06 -1.00
N ASN A 280 -3.31 -3.77 -0.18
CA ASN A 280 -4.68 -3.59 -0.63
C ASN A 280 -4.85 -2.34 -1.48
N ASN A 281 -4.26 -1.21 -1.05
CA ASN A 281 -4.23 0.03 -1.83
C ASN A 281 -3.50 -0.17 -3.16
N TYR A 282 -2.37 -0.88 -3.15
CA TYR A 282 -1.63 -1.24 -4.36
C TYR A 282 -2.51 -2.05 -5.34
N ARG A 283 -3.19 -3.10 -4.88
CA ARG A 283 -4.10 -3.90 -5.71
C ARG A 283 -5.25 -3.07 -6.28
N ARG A 284 -5.82 -2.16 -5.47
CA ARG A 284 -6.86 -1.23 -5.93
C ARG A 284 -6.37 -0.37 -7.09
N LEU A 285 -5.17 0.21 -6.97
CA LEU A 285 -4.55 0.99 -8.03
C LEU A 285 -4.26 0.14 -9.27
N MET A 286 -3.74 -1.07 -9.08
CA MET A 286 -3.46 -1.95 -10.20
C MET A 286 -4.72 -2.31 -11.00
N ARG A 287 -5.86 -2.58 -10.35
CA ARG A 287 -7.12 -2.81 -11.07
C ARG A 287 -7.69 -1.57 -11.75
N GLN A 288 -7.45 -0.38 -11.20
CA GLN A 288 -7.86 0.87 -11.82
C GLN A 288 -7.02 1.18 -13.07
N MET A 289 -5.75 0.78 -13.08
CA MET A 289 -4.82 1.00 -14.19
C MET A 289 -4.84 -0.12 -15.22
N ASN A 290 -5.14 -1.36 -14.81
CA ASN A 290 -5.20 -2.55 -15.64
C ASN A 290 -6.44 -3.38 -15.28
N ALA A 291 -7.43 -3.41 -16.16
CA ALA A 291 -8.68 -4.13 -15.96
C ALA A 291 -8.48 -5.65 -15.83
N ASP A 292 -7.42 -6.20 -16.44
CA ASP A 292 -7.10 -7.63 -16.43
C ASP A 292 -6.34 -8.07 -15.17
N TYR A 293 -6.06 -7.15 -14.24
CA TYR A 293 -5.36 -7.47 -13.00
C TYR A 293 -6.21 -8.39 -12.10
N GLU A 294 -5.69 -9.60 -11.88
CA GLU A 294 -6.41 -10.72 -11.25
C GLU A 294 -6.73 -10.48 -9.77
N TYR A 295 -5.86 -9.77 -9.04
CA TYR A 295 -5.98 -9.67 -7.58
C TYR A 295 -6.91 -8.53 -7.13
N ALA A 296 -8.09 -8.91 -6.66
CA ALA A 296 -9.06 -8.00 -6.06
C ALA A 296 -8.57 -7.40 -4.72
N PRO A 297 -8.83 -6.10 -4.45
CA PRO A 297 -8.71 -5.56 -3.11
C PRO A 297 -9.83 -6.10 -2.21
N VAL A 298 -9.51 -6.27 -0.93
CA VAL A 298 -10.44 -6.61 0.15
C VAL A 298 -10.98 -5.31 0.77
N PRO A 299 -12.26 -5.22 1.16
CA PRO A 299 -12.75 -4.06 1.89
C PRO A 299 -11.95 -3.81 3.18
N GLU A 300 -11.50 -2.59 3.40
CA GLU A 300 -10.64 -2.26 4.56
C GLU A 300 -11.25 -2.66 5.91
N PRO A 301 -12.55 -2.45 6.20
CA PRO A 301 -13.17 -2.89 7.46
C PRO A 301 -13.02 -4.39 7.73
N VAL A 302 -12.95 -5.22 6.67
CA VAL A 302 -12.73 -6.66 6.79
C VAL A 302 -11.32 -6.93 7.30
N ILE A 303 -10.31 -6.18 6.86
CA ILE A 303 -8.94 -6.31 7.37
C ILE A 303 -8.90 -5.97 8.86
N TYR A 304 -9.50 -4.85 9.27
CA TYR A 304 -9.58 -4.45 10.69
C TYR A 304 -10.31 -5.47 11.56
N ALA A 305 -11.44 -6.00 11.08
CA ALA A 305 -12.23 -6.98 11.84
C ALA A 305 -11.49 -8.31 12.02
N ASN A 306 -10.72 -8.73 11.01
CA ASN A 306 -9.97 -9.99 11.04
C ASN A 306 -8.68 -9.89 11.86
N GLU A 307 -8.04 -8.72 11.93
CA GLU A 307 -6.88 -8.51 12.82
C GLU A 307 -7.18 -8.90 14.26
N LYS A 308 -8.34 -8.50 14.77
CA LYS A 308 -8.78 -8.80 16.14
C LYS A 308 -9.03 -10.28 16.42
N LYS A 309 -9.24 -11.08 15.37
CA LYS A 309 -9.53 -12.51 15.47
C LYS A 309 -8.28 -13.37 15.29
N LEU A 310 -7.17 -12.80 14.84
CA LEU A 310 -5.96 -13.56 14.56
C LEU A 310 -5.31 -14.00 15.87
N ASN A 311 -5.36 -15.30 16.14
CA ASN A 311 -4.48 -15.98 17.08
C ASN A 311 -3.30 -16.53 16.29
N GLU A 312 -2.08 -16.10 16.64
CA GLU A 312 -0.85 -16.60 16.03
C GLU A 312 -0.78 -18.13 16.18
N PRO A 313 -0.56 -18.88 15.08
CA PRO A 313 -0.58 -20.33 15.15
C PRO A 313 0.67 -20.88 15.83
N THR A 314 0.50 -21.91 16.67
CA THR A 314 1.61 -22.55 17.40
C THR A 314 1.59 -24.06 17.23
N LYS A 315 2.73 -24.71 17.50
CA LYS A 315 2.84 -26.18 17.44
C LYS A 315 1.91 -26.87 18.44
N ASP A 316 1.59 -26.23 19.55
CA ASP A 316 0.73 -26.76 20.62
C ASP A 316 -0.70 -27.05 20.15
N GLU A 317 -1.14 -26.46 19.04
CA GLU A 317 -2.42 -26.78 18.41
C GLU A 317 -2.45 -28.19 17.79
N GLY A 318 -1.28 -28.80 17.55
CA GLY A 318 -1.15 -30.12 16.92
C GLY A 318 -0.58 -30.09 15.50
N PHE A 319 -0.04 -28.96 15.03
CA PHE A 319 0.71 -28.92 13.77
C PHE A 319 2.01 -29.71 13.87
N SER A 320 2.42 -30.38 12.79
CA SER A 320 3.74 -31.02 12.73
C SER A 320 4.87 -29.98 12.80
N SER A 321 4.69 -28.87 12.09
CA SER A 321 5.59 -27.72 12.07
C SER A 321 4.81 -26.45 11.72
N VAL A 322 5.29 -25.31 12.22
CA VAL A 322 4.77 -23.99 11.87
C VAL A 322 5.87 -23.20 11.18
N TYR A 323 5.61 -22.77 9.94
CA TYR A 323 6.53 -21.96 9.15
C TYR A 323 6.01 -20.53 9.07
N ARG A 324 6.79 -19.58 9.58
CA ARG A 324 6.59 -18.15 9.35
C ARG A 324 7.06 -17.83 7.95
N ILE A 325 6.15 -17.46 7.07
CA ILE A 325 6.42 -17.13 5.67
C ILE A 325 6.82 -15.67 5.57
N SER A 326 8.00 -15.41 5.01
CA SER A 326 8.49 -14.07 4.73
C SER A 326 7.63 -13.40 3.67
N PHE A 327 7.49 -12.07 3.76
CA PHE A 327 6.90 -11.32 2.66
C PHE A 327 7.89 -11.28 1.48
N ILE A 328 7.55 -11.92 0.37
CA ILE A 328 8.37 -11.90 -0.85
C ILE A 328 7.84 -10.78 -1.74
N VAL A 329 8.70 -9.83 -2.07
CA VAL A 329 8.39 -8.74 -3.01
C VAL A 329 8.49 -9.25 -4.45
N GLY A 330 7.57 -8.84 -5.31
CA GLY A 330 7.55 -9.18 -6.74
C GLY A 330 6.36 -10.08 -7.09
N ASP A 331 6.20 -10.56 -8.32
CA ASP A 331 6.85 -10.19 -9.58
C ASP A 331 6.18 -8.91 -10.10
N PHE A 332 6.97 -7.96 -10.63
CA PHE A 332 6.42 -6.73 -11.20
C PHE A 332 6.48 -6.80 -12.72
N ASP A 333 5.39 -6.43 -13.40
CA ASP A 333 5.35 -6.43 -14.87
C ASP A 333 6.15 -5.25 -15.48
N SER A 334 6.49 -4.25 -14.65
CA SER A 334 7.23 -3.06 -15.08
C SER A 334 7.95 -2.36 -13.93
N GLU A 335 8.96 -1.56 -14.27
CA GLU A 335 9.64 -0.68 -13.32
C GLU A 335 8.65 0.30 -12.66
N GLN A 336 7.64 0.79 -13.39
CA GLN A 336 6.63 1.69 -12.85
C GLN A 336 5.78 1.02 -11.75
N GLN A 337 5.40 -0.25 -11.94
CA GLN A 337 4.70 -1.03 -10.92
C GLN A 337 5.57 -1.23 -9.67
N GLN A 338 6.85 -1.52 -9.86
CA GLN A 338 7.82 -1.66 -8.77
C GLN A 338 7.98 -0.35 -7.99
N GLN A 339 8.20 0.77 -8.70
CA GLN A 339 8.33 2.08 -8.07
C GLN A 339 7.07 2.44 -7.27
N LEU A 340 5.88 2.22 -7.84
CA LEU A 340 4.61 2.48 -7.16
C LEU A 340 4.45 1.63 -5.90
N PHE A 341 4.87 0.35 -5.94
CA PHE A 341 4.77 -0.55 -4.80
C PHE A 341 5.53 -0.03 -3.56
N PHE A 342 6.65 0.67 -3.77
CA PHE A 342 7.48 1.24 -2.70
C PHE A 342 7.14 2.69 -2.33
N MET A 343 6.07 3.25 -2.87
CA MET A 343 5.58 4.59 -2.51
C MET A 343 4.56 4.52 -1.38
N TYR A 344 4.37 5.62 -0.65
CA TYR A 344 3.17 5.77 0.19
C TYR A 344 1.92 5.90 -0.71
N LEU A 345 0.88 5.10 -0.46
CA LEU A 345 -0.31 4.98 -1.33
C LEU A 345 -1.61 5.48 -0.68
#